data_AF-A0A0C1W9Z2-F1
#
_entry.id   AF-A0A0C1W9Z2-F1
#
_cell.length_a   1.000
_cell.length_b   1.000
_cell.length_c   1.000
_cell.angle_alpha   90.00
_cell.angle_beta   90.00
_cell.angle_gamma   90.00
#
_symmetry.space_group_name_H-M   'P 1'
#
loop_
_entity.id
_entity.type
_entity.pdbx_description
1 polymer ?
#
loop_
_entity_poly.entity_id
_entity_poly.type
_entity_poly.pdbx_seq_one_letter_code
_entity_poly.pdbx_strand_id
1 'polypeptide(L)'
;MSKGKRRIVIKDGVITGFSDEVDFNSLGITEIARKRVSHIRPTNWLMRQCFRILRSLVDDKSKVAEWTRHWECSWTVYIDDKTYGPFNSRQEAIKFEKEEIYQQGKLHKSIS
;
A
#
# COMPACT_ATOMS: atom_id res chain seq x y z
N MET A 1 3.08 -13.09 15.36
CA MET A 1 2.96 -12.66 13.95
C MET A 1 1.76 -13.35 13.32
N SER A 2 0.65 -12.61 13.10
CA SER A 2 -0.47 -13.14 12.31
C SER A 2 -0.03 -13.19 10.84
N LYS A 3 0.01 -14.38 10.24
CA LYS A 3 0.22 -14.54 8.79
C LYS A 3 -1.01 -13.93 8.11
N GLY A 4 -0.87 -12.72 7.57
CA GLY A 4 -1.92 -12.09 6.77
C GLY A 4 -2.38 -13.02 5.64
N LYS A 5 -3.66 -12.94 5.27
CA LYS A 5 -4.21 -13.73 4.15
C LYS A 5 -3.53 -13.28 2.86
N ARG A 6 -2.59 -14.08 2.35
CA ARG A 6 -1.98 -13.88 1.02
C ARG A 6 -2.99 -14.26 -0.05
N ARG A 7 -3.30 -13.34 -0.96
CA ARG A 7 -4.33 -13.56 -2.00
C ARG A 7 -3.83 -13.10 -3.36
N ILE A 8 -3.96 -13.99 -4.34
CA ILE A 8 -3.67 -13.72 -5.75
C ILE A 8 -4.93 -14.00 -6.56
N VAL A 9 -5.19 -13.17 -7.57
CA VAL A 9 -6.25 -13.38 -8.55
C VAL A 9 -5.58 -13.70 -9.88
N ILE A 10 -5.93 -14.84 -10.46
CA ILE A 10 -5.50 -15.25 -11.80
C ILE A 10 -6.74 -15.26 -12.68
N LYS A 11 -6.76 -14.42 -13.71
CA LYS A 11 -7.88 -14.32 -14.65
C LYS A 11 -7.35 -13.98 -16.05
N ASP A 12 -7.78 -14.74 -17.06
CA ASP A 12 -7.43 -14.51 -18.47
C ASP A 12 -5.91 -14.38 -18.71
N GLY A 13 -5.10 -15.17 -17.98
CA GLY A 13 -3.64 -15.11 -18.04
C GLY A 13 -2.99 -13.95 -17.27
N VAL A 14 -3.79 -13.07 -16.66
CA VAL A 14 -3.32 -11.95 -15.83
C VAL A 14 -3.27 -12.36 -14.37
N ILE A 15 -2.12 -12.15 -13.72
CA ILE A 15 -1.93 -12.36 -12.29
C ILE A 15 -1.95 -11.01 -11.58
N THR A 16 -2.90 -10.82 -10.66
CA THR A 16 -3.04 -9.58 -9.87
C THR A 16 -2.89 -9.88 -8.38
N GLY A 17 -2.12 -9.05 -7.68
CA GLY A 17 -1.89 -9.18 -6.23
C GLY A 17 -1.07 -8.01 -5.68
N PHE A 18 -0.77 -8.05 -4.38
CA PHE A 18 0.09 -7.06 -3.74
C PHE A 18 1.57 -7.43 -3.90
N SER A 19 2.39 -6.46 -4.24
CA SER A 19 3.83 -6.66 -4.53
C SER A 19 4.64 -7.14 -3.32
N ASP A 20 4.16 -6.91 -2.11
CA ASP A 20 4.81 -7.40 -0.88
C ASP A 20 4.34 -8.81 -0.46
N GLU A 21 3.30 -9.35 -1.11
CA GLU A 21 2.77 -10.69 -0.82
C GLU A 21 3.18 -11.73 -1.86
N VAL A 22 3.48 -11.28 -3.09
CA VAL A 22 3.78 -12.14 -4.24
C VAL A 22 5.09 -11.71 -4.86
N ASP A 23 6.03 -12.64 -4.96
CA ASP A 23 7.21 -12.44 -5.79
C ASP A 23 6.85 -12.75 -7.24
N PHE A 24 6.64 -11.70 -8.02
CA PHE A 24 6.32 -11.80 -9.44
C PHE A 24 7.55 -12.10 -10.30
N ASN A 25 8.79 -11.95 -9.78
CA ASN A 25 9.99 -12.13 -10.60
C ASN A 25 10.36 -13.59 -10.84
N SER A 26 9.92 -14.49 -9.95
CA SER A 26 10.10 -15.94 -10.08
C SER A 26 9.03 -16.61 -10.95
N LEU A 27 7.98 -15.87 -11.30
CA LEU A 27 6.96 -16.28 -12.25
C LEU A 27 7.44 -15.79 -13.63
N GLY A 28 7.45 -16.64 -14.65
CA GLY A 28 7.88 -16.29 -16.02
C GLY A 28 6.93 -15.28 -16.70
N ILE A 29 6.79 -14.10 -16.11
CA ILE A 29 5.87 -13.03 -16.46
C ILE A 29 6.51 -12.16 -17.54
N THR A 30 5.77 -11.93 -18.62
CA THR A 30 6.23 -11.11 -19.75
C THR A 30 6.19 -9.61 -19.42
N GLU A 31 5.20 -9.15 -18.64
CA GLU A 31 4.99 -7.74 -18.33
C GLU A 31 4.47 -7.53 -16.90
N ILE A 32 5.01 -6.53 -16.19
CA ILE A 32 4.59 -6.17 -14.83
C ILE A 32 4.09 -4.72 -14.81
N ALA A 33 2.79 -4.54 -14.62
CA ALA A 33 2.18 -3.23 -14.38
C ALA A 33 2.02 -2.98 -12.87
N ARG A 34 2.50 -1.83 -12.37
CA ARG A 34 2.33 -1.41 -10.97
C ARG A 34 1.38 -0.23 -10.88
N LYS A 35 0.33 -0.38 -10.06
CA LYS A 35 -0.64 0.69 -9.78
C LYS A 35 -0.73 0.95 -8.29
N ARG A 36 -0.59 2.21 -7.88
CA ARG A 36 -0.86 2.65 -6.51
C ARG A 36 -2.37 2.84 -6.35
N VAL A 37 -2.96 2.18 -5.36
CA VAL A 37 -4.42 2.16 -5.13
C VAL A 37 -4.86 2.97 -3.92
N SER A 38 -3.90 3.54 -3.19
CA SER A 38 -4.09 4.08 -1.85
C SER A 38 -2.89 4.92 -1.40
N HIS A 39 -3.09 5.75 -0.37
CA HIS A 39 -2.03 6.49 0.30
C HIS A 39 -2.14 6.39 1.82
N ILE A 40 -1.08 5.89 2.47
CA ILE A 40 -0.96 5.90 3.93
C ILE A 40 -0.14 7.13 4.35
N ARG A 41 -0.71 7.98 5.22
CA ARG A 41 -0.10 9.25 5.65
C ARG A 41 -0.37 9.55 7.12
N PRO A 42 0.49 10.34 7.79
CA PRO A 42 0.23 10.80 9.15
C PRO A 42 -1.09 11.58 9.27
N THR A 43 -1.71 11.47 10.43
CA THR A 43 -2.99 12.14 10.76
C THR A 43 -2.78 13.61 11.05
N ASN A 44 -1.78 13.95 11.86
CA ASN A 44 -1.44 15.32 12.22
C ASN A 44 -0.99 16.11 10.96
N TRP A 45 -1.55 17.30 10.76
CA TRP A 45 -1.27 18.13 9.59
C TRP A 45 0.21 18.49 9.45
N LEU A 46 0.87 18.87 10.54
CA LEU A 46 2.29 19.23 10.53
C LEU A 46 3.16 18.03 10.13
N MET A 47 2.93 16.88 10.77
CA MET A 47 3.64 15.64 10.42
C MET A 47 3.36 15.22 8.98
N ARG A 48 2.14 15.42 8.50
CA ARG A 48 1.77 15.12 7.11
C ARG A 48 2.54 15.99 6.12
N GLN A 49 2.71 17.28 6.39
CA GLN A 49 3.51 18.15 5.53
C GLN A 49 4.99 17.75 5.54
N CYS A 50 5.56 17.51 6.73
CA CYS A 50 6.95 17.04 6.86
C CYS A 50 7.14 15.72 6.10
N PHE A 51 6.22 14.77 6.27
CA PHE A 51 6.24 13.49 5.56
C PHE A 51 6.20 13.70 4.05
N ARG A 52 5.30 14.54 3.54
CA ARG A 52 5.19 14.82 2.11
C ARG A 52 6.45 15.45 1.53
N ILE A 53 7.02 16.43 2.23
CA ILE A 53 8.26 17.10 1.82
C ILE A 53 9.40 16.09 1.76
N LEU A 54 9.65 15.37 2.86
CA LEU A 54 10.71 14.36 2.91
C LEU A 54 10.55 13.33 1.80
N ARG A 55 9.34 12.81 1.58
CA ARG A 55 9.05 11.82 0.55
C ARG A 55 9.12 12.35 -0.88
N SER A 56 9.09 13.66 -1.08
CA SER A 56 9.30 14.29 -2.40
C SER A 56 10.77 14.56 -2.72
N LEU A 57 11.63 14.62 -1.69
CA LEU A 57 13.05 14.96 -1.84
C LEU A 57 13.96 13.74 -1.93
N VAL A 58 13.48 12.56 -1.55
CA VAL A 58 14.30 11.35 -1.44
C VAL A 58 13.68 10.19 -2.21
N ASP A 59 14.53 9.32 -2.74
CA ASP A 59 14.07 8.08 -3.38
C ASP A 59 13.29 7.19 -2.42
N ASP A 60 12.34 6.43 -2.96
CA ASP A 60 11.50 5.48 -2.20
C ASP A 60 12.30 4.40 -1.47
N LYS A 61 13.53 4.12 -1.92
CA LYS A 61 14.47 3.15 -1.33
C LYS A 61 15.50 3.80 -0.39
N SER A 62 15.46 5.11 -0.20
CA SER A 62 16.39 5.80 0.69
C SER A 62 16.14 5.47 2.17
N LYS A 63 17.18 5.58 2.99
CA LYS A 63 17.09 5.42 4.46
C LYS A 63 16.10 6.41 5.08
N VAL A 64 15.98 7.62 4.52
CA VAL A 64 15.03 8.63 4.97
C VAL A 64 13.59 8.19 4.68
N ALA A 65 13.32 7.67 3.47
CA ALA A 65 12.00 7.12 3.16
C ALA A 65 11.64 5.95 4.10
N GLU A 66 12.59 5.09 4.43
CA GLU A 66 12.38 4.01 5.41
C GLU A 66 12.13 4.55 6.82
N TRP A 67 12.92 5.50 7.30
CA TRP A 67 12.74 6.14 8.61
C TRP A 67 11.35 6.76 8.76
N THR A 68 10.86 7.46 7.73
CA THR A 68 9.50 8.03 7.76
C THR A 68 8.39 6.98 7.88
N ARG A 69 8.62 5.71 7.51
CA ARG A 69 7.64 4.62 7.68
C ARG A 69 7.54 4.12 9.12
N HIS A 70 8.50 4.47 9.98
CA HIS A 70 8.60 4.03 11.37
C HIS A 70 8.26 5.15 12.38
N TRP A 71 7.73 6.28 11.92
CA TRP A 71 7.31 7.36 12.82
C TRP A 71 6.21 6.90 13.77
N GLU A 72 6.41 7.15 15.06
CA GLU A 72 5.45 6.93 16.14
C GLU A 72 4.36 8.01 16.07
N CYS A 73 3.38 7.82 15.19
CA CYS A 73 2.25 8.72 15.02
C CYS A 73 1.00 7.96 14.59
N SER A 74 -0.15 8.61 14.70
CA SER A 74 -1.39 8.04 14.16
C SER A 74 -1.40 8.15 12.64
N TRP A 75 -1.79 7.07 11.97
CA TRP A 75 -1.84 6.94 10.52
C TRP A 75 -3.27 7.00 9.98
N THR A 76 -3.42 7.47 8.75
CA THR A 76 -4.66 7.43 7.99
C THR A 76 -4.43 6.77 6.64
N VAL A 77 -5.44 6.06 6.15
CA VAL A 77 -5.45 5.42 4.83
C VAL A 77 -6.38 6.22 3.93
N TYR A 78 -5.91 6.64 2.76
CA TYR A 78 -6.70 7.36 1.77
C TYR A 78 -6.91 6.47 0.53
N ILE A 79 -8.16 6.11 0.24
CA ILE A 79 -8.57 5.25 -0.88
C ILE A 79 -9.80 5.87 -1.52
N ASP A 80 -9.79 6.11 -2.84
CA ASP A 80 -10.92 6.66 -3.62
C ASP A 80 -11.64 7.83 -2.92
N ASP A 81 -10.87 8.85 -2.55
CA ASP A 81 -11.37 10.07 -1.87
C ASP A 81 -11.97 9.88 -0.48
N LYS A 82 -11.89 8.66 0.07
CA LYS A 82 -12.26 8.35 1.45
C LYS A 82 -11.02 8.24 2.32
N THR A 83 -11.12 8.79 3.52
CA THR A 83 -10.08 8.68 4.57
C THR A 83 -10.56 7.73 5.66
N TYR A 84 -9.72 6.78 6.03
CA TYR A 84 -9.96 5.79 7.08
C TYR A 84 -8.90 5.93 8.17
N GLY A 85 -9.28 5.62 9.41
CA GLY A 85 -8.44 5.73 10.60
C GLY A 85 -9.10 6.58 11.70
N PRO A 86 -8.33 7.03 12.71
CA PRO A 86 -6.88 6.86 12.85
C PRO A 86 -6.46 5.42 13.21
N PHE A 87 -5.25 5.04 12.79
CA PHE A 87 -4.57 3.79 13.17
C PHE A 87 -3.37 4.11 14.05
N ASN A 88 -3.09 3.27 15.05
CA ASN A 88 -2.01 3.53 16.01
C ASN A 88 -0.64 3.14 15.46
N SER A 89 -0.61 2.25 14.46
CA SER A 89 0.61 1.87 13.76
C SER A 89 0.44 1.89 12.24
N ARG A 90 1.56 2.07 11.53
CA ARG A 90 1.56 2.01 10.07
C ARG A 90 1.17 0.61 9.58
N GLN A 91 1.53 -0.42 10.35
CA GLN A 91 1.23 -1.82 10.06
C GLN A 91 -0.29 -2.09 10.12
N GLU A 92 -1.00 -1.52 11.10
CA GLU A 92 -2.47 -1.56 11.15
C GLU A 92 -3.10 -0.90 9.93
N ALA A 93 -2.60 0.28 9.54
CA ALA A 93 -3.06 0.99 8.35
C ALA A 93 -2.86 0.17 7.06
N ILE A 94 -1.71 -0.50 6.90
CA ILE A 94 -1.45 -1.39 5.74
C ILE A 94 -2.39 -2.58 5.75
N LYS A 95 -2.63 -3.18 6.92
CA LYS A 95 -3.55 -4.32 7.05
C LYS A 95 -4.96 -3.91 6.62
N PHE A 96 -5.45 -2.78 7.13
CA PHE A 96 -6.74 -2.22 6.76
C PHE A 96 -6.82 -1.92 5.26
N GLU A 97 -5.80 -1.25 4.70
CA GLU A 97 -5.72 -0.91 3.28
C GLU A 97 -5.92 -2.16 2.40
N LYS A 98 -5.23 -3.24 2.69
CA LYS A 98 -5.34 -4.49 1.92
C LYS A 98 -6.73 -5.11 2.01
N GLU A 99 -7.31 -5.12 3.21
CA GLU A 99 -8.66 -5.64 3.44
C GLU A 99 -9.71 -4.81 2.69
N GLU A 100 -9.61 -3.48 2.72
CA GLU A 100 -10.52 -2.56 2.04
C GLU A 100 -10.42 -2.68 0.51
N ILE A 101 -9.20 -2.70 -0.04
CA ILE A 101 -8.97 -2.89 -1.48
C ILE A 101 -9.54 -4.23 -1.96
N TYR A 102 -9.46 -5.27 -1.12
CA TYR A 102 -10.08 -6.56 -1.41
C TYR A 102 -11.61 -6.46 -1.43
N GLN A 103 -12.23 -5.85 -0.42
CA GLN A 103 -13.69 -5.71 -0.34
C GLN A 103 -14.26 -4.88 -1.50
N GLN A 104 -13.51 -3.90 -1.99
CA GLN A 104 -13.86 -3.11 -3.17
C GLN A 104 -13.75 -3.90 -4.49
N GLY A 105 -13.29 -5.15 -4.45
CA GLY A 105 -13.13 -6.01 -5.63
C GLY A 105 -12.07 -5.51 -6.61
N LYS A 106 -11.18 -4.60 -6.19
CA LYS A 106 -10.20 -3.96 -7.06
C LYS A 106 -9.16 -4.92 -7.64
N LEU A 107 -8.93 -6.06 -6.99
CA LEU A 107 -8.07 -7.12 -7.52
C LEU A 107 -8.73 -7.92 -8.68
N HIS A 108 -10.06 -7.87 -8.82
CA HIS A 108 -10.81 -8.58 -9.86
C HIS A 108 -11.12 -7.70 -11.08
N LYS A 109 -10.99 -6.37 -10.95
CA LYS A 109 -11.11 -5.41 -12.05
C LYS A 109 -9.81 -5.35 -12.85
N SER A 110 -9.37 -6.49 -13.38
CA SER A 110 -8.31 -6.53 -14.39
C SER A 110 -8.91 -6.03 -15.72
N ILE A 111 -8.53 -4.81 -16.11
CA ILE A 111 -8.56 -4.21 -17.46
C ILE A 111 -9.76 -4.67 -18.32
N SER A 112 -10.82 -3.86 -18.34
CA SER A 112 -11.75 -3.76 -19.47
C SER A 112 -11.26 -2.68 -20.43
#